data_AF-A0A7C1WN56-F1
#
_entry.id   AF-A0A7C1WN56-F1
#
_cell.length_a   1.000
_cell.length_b   1.000
_cell.length_c   1.000
_cell.angle_alpha   90.00
_cell.angle_beta   90.00
_cell.angle_gamma   90.00
#
_symmetry.space_group_name_H-M   'P 1'
#
loop_
_entity.id
_entity.type
_entity.pdbx_description
1 polymer ?
#
loop_
_entity_poly.entity_id
_entity_poly.type
_entity_poly.pdbx_seq_one_letter_code
_entity_poly.pdbx_strand_id
1 'polypeptide(L)'
;MAMPTRRSLVSLFLAGAALVAGCRTAELNAYNLKEVHHPDGRTKRRGAVHSAWQHVLSQAFRFSIEGAPKFAFGDEERRIDDPLGVCFENLRQLLHDYRGENALGIEVEMVSWLGGDCEYRLSREACALSLAKLGERVGVRRPLSLAEGVEPQGSDEVAARIEAILRATRGLVTSGADEPEPPGLSAVCAEADRRPLDREGARRLLAACNVLLETVGIERAGVEPLVDLRKRLEVVCVGLTLGVMLEDPDPRVRAAAFRSWISLTAGRDADALERAYGDPDPMVLLEAVRSLARRGAPVPEGATAAELQSVRDLWMERLAMLLGRLLDGPLLVACCQAMSNLSGEPADLHPEVWVAWWEERRESQTPADTRP
;
A
#
# COMPACT_ATOMS: atom_id res chain seq x y z
N MET A 1 -44.27 31.74 10.47
CA MET A 1 -43.01 30.97 10.48
C MET A 1 -42.98 30.13 11.74
N ALA A 2 -43.13 28.81 11.63
CA ALA A 2 -43.08 27.91 12.77
C ALA A 2 -41.61 27.64 13.14
N MET A 3 -41.21 27.96 14.38
CA MET A 3 -39.87 27.63 14.84
C MET A 3 -39.72 26.11 14.99
N PRO A 4 -38.61 25.51 14.54
CA PRO A 4 -38.37 24.09 14.72
C PRO A 4 -38.30 23.76 16.21
N THR A 5 -39.04 22.74 16.64
CA THR A 5 -39.02 22.26 18.03
C THR A 5 -37.63 21.73 18.38
N ARG A 6 -37.21 21.81 19.66
CA ARG A 6 -35.89 21.34 20.14
C ARG A 6 -35.55 19.90 19.69
N ARG A 7 -36.55 19.03 19.49
CA ARG A 7 -36.36 17.65 19.00
C ARG A 7 -35.94 17.59 17.53
N SER A 8 -36.42 18.51 16.69
CA SER A 8 -36.02 18.62 15.28
C SER A 8 -34.59 19.11 15.13
N LEU A 9 -34.13 20.03 15.99
CA LEU A 9 -32.75 20.51 15.99
C LEU A 9 -31.75 19.43 16.43
N VAL A 10 -32.09 18.63 17.45
CA VAL A 10 -31.24 17.50 17.88
C VAL A 10 -31.14 16.42 16.80
N SER A 11 -32.24 16.14 16.08
CA SER A 11 -32.25 15.14 15.01
C SER A 11 -31.43 15.60 13.79
N LEU A 12 -31.52 16.88 13.43
CA LEU A 12 -30.69 17.50 12.38
C LEU A 12 -29.21 17.55 12.79
N PHE A 13 -28.91 17.83 14.06
CA PHE A 13 -27.55 17.80 14.58
C PHE A 13 -26.97 16.38 14.59
N LEU A 14 -27.74 15.37 15.00
CA LEU A 14 -27.31 13.96 14.98
C LEU A 14 -27.15 13.42 13.55
N ALA A 15 -28.05 13.78 12.63
CA ALA A 15 -27.93 13.42 11.22
C ALA A 15 -26.73 14.12 10.55
N GLY A 16 -26.51 15.41 10.83
CA GLY A 16 -25.34 16.14 10.37
C GLY A 16 -24.03 15.61 10.95
N ALA A 17 -24.01 15.29 12.24
CA ALA A 17 -22.86 14.68 12.91
C ALA A 17 -22.54 13.29 12.36
N ALA A 18 -23.55 12.48 12.02
CA ALA A 18 -23.36 11.17 11.38
C ALA A 18 -22.77 11.29 9.95
N LEU A 19 -23.19 12.30 9.18
CA LEU A 19 -22.65 12.56 7.84
C LEU A 19 -21.21 13.10 7.89
N VAL A 20 -20.90 13.98 8.84
CA VAL A 20 -19.54 14.52 9.04
C VAL A 20 -18.59 13.46 9.61
N ALA A 21 -19.08 12.58 10.49
CA ALA A 21 -18.32 11.48 11.05
C ALA A 21 -17.81 10.52 9.96
N GLY A 22 -18.63 10.22 8.95
CA GLY A 22 -18.25 9.35 7.84
C GLY A 22 -17.05 9.88 7.03
N CYS A 23 -16.97 11.20 6.83
CA CYS A 23 -15.93 11.84 6.01
C CYS A 23 -14.55 11.92 6.67
N ARG A 24 -14.43 11.79 8.00
CA ARG A 24 -13.17 11.97 8.76
C ARG A 24 -12.70 10.72 9.50
N THR A 25 -13.26 9.58 9.15
CA THR A 25 -12.88 8.28 9.73
C THR A 25 -11.43 7.89 9.43
N ALA A 26 -10.89 8.26 8.26
CA ALA A 26 -9.48 8.04 7.93
C ALA A 26 -8.52 8.80 8.89
N GLU A 27 -8.82 10.06 9.20
CA GLU A 27 -8.04 10.89 10.14
C GLU A 27 -8.04 10.29 11.54
N LEU A 28 -9.21 9.86 12.03
CA LEU A 28 -9.35 9.18 13.32
C LEU A 28 -8.52 7.90 13.37
N ASN A 29 -8.65 7.03 12.36
CA ASN A 29 -7.94 5.76 12.34
C ASN A 29 -6.42 6.00 12.29
N ALA A 30 -5.95 6.94 11.47
CA ALA A 30 -4.54 7.32 11.43
C ALA A 30 -4.06 7.92 12.76
N TYR A 31 -4.87 8.74 13.42
CA TYR A 31 -4.56 9.26 14.76
C TYR A 31 -4.41 8.12 15.77
N ASN A 32 -5.39 7.21 15.84
CA ASN A 32 -5.33 6.05 16.73
C ASN A 32 -4.12 5.15 16.43
N LEU A 33 -3.76 4.97 15.16
CA LEU A 33 -2.55 4.24 14.77
C LEU A 33 -1.28 4.93 15.30
N LYS A 34 -1.22 6.27 15.28
CA LYS A 34 -0.12 7.07 15.84
C LYS A 34 -0.06 7.01 17.38
N GLU A 35 -1.22 6.93 18.04
CA GLU A 35 -1.31 6.79 19.50
C GLU A 35 -0.89 5.41 19.98
N VAL A 36 -1.08 4.35 19.18
CA VAL A 36 -0.67 2.99 19.56
C VAL A 36 0.73 2.59 19.08
N HIS A 37 1.48 3.47 18.40
CA HIS A 37 2.86 3.21 17.97
C HIS A 37 3.83 4.33 18.32
N HIS A 38 5.07 3.95 18.62
CA HIS A 38 6.23 4.83 18.52
C HIS A 38 6.56 5.10 17.05
N PRO A 39 7.23 6.23 16.71
CA PRO A 39 7.60 6.55 15.33
C PRO A 39 8.40 5.45 14.61
N ASP A 40 9.13 4.61 15.36
CA ASP A 40 9.89 3.45 14.88
C ASP A 40 9.03 2.20 14.64
N GLY A 41 7.71 2.30 14.75
CA GLY A 41 6.76 1.21 14.51
C GLY A 41 6.59 0.21 15.66
N ARG A 42 7.26 0.43 16.80
CA ARG A 42 7.01 -0.36 18.02
C ARG A 42 5.70 0.01 18.68
N THR A 43 5.01 -0.97 19.24
CA THR A 43 3.71 -0.71 19.89
C THR A 43 3.82 -0.01 21.24
N LYS A 44 2.88 0.89 21.53
CA LYS A 44 2.73 1.58 22.80
C LYS A 44 1.62 0.93 23.63
N ARG A 45 1.83 0.81 24.94
CA ARG A 45 0.79 0.40 25.89
C ARG A 45 0.06 1.57 26.56
N ARG A 46 0.42 2.80 26.21
CA ARG A 46 -0.24 4.03 26.67
C ARG A 46 -0.39 5.00 25.52
N GLY A 47 -1.57 5.61 25.41
CA GLY A 47 -1.89 6.58 24.37
C GLY A 47 -3.30 7.13 24.55
N ALA A 48 -3.63 8.17 23.80
CA ALA A 48 -4.93 8.82 23.83
C ALA A 48 -5.82 8.31 22.68
N VAL A 49 -6.09 7.00 22.62
CA VAL A 49 -6.94 6.42 21.56
C VAL A 49 -8.37 6.95 21.66
N HIS A 50 -8.91 7.44 20.54
CA HIS A 50 -10.25 8.02 20.45
C HIS A 50 -11.26 7.04 19.84
N SER A 51 -12.46 7.03 20.41
CA SER A 51 -13.64 6.48 19.73
C SER A 51 -14.18 7.45 18.66
N ALA A 52 -14.98 6.95 17.73
CA ALA A 52 -15.62 7.75 16.69
C ALA A 52 -16.36 8.97 17.27
N TRP A 53 -17.11 8.79 18.36
CA TRP A 53 -17.84 9.90 18.99
C TRP A 53 -16.93 10.93 19.65
N GLN A 54 -15.86 10.50 20.33
CA GLN A 54 -14.90 11.43 20.92
C GLN A 54 -14.22 12.27 19.84
N HIS A 55 -13.85 11.65 18.73
CA HIS A 55 -13.26 12.36 17.59
C HIS A 55 -14.22 13.40 17.00
N VAL A 56 -15.47 13.02 16.73
CA VAL A 56 -16.50 13.93 16.22
C VAL A 56 -16.72 15.12 17.16
N LEU A 57 -16.83 14.86 18.47
CA LEU A 57 -16.98 15.93 19.46
C LEU A 57 -15.76 16.85 19.47
N SER A 58 -14.55 16.30 19.50
CA SER A 58 -13.31 17.09 19.50
C SER A 58 -13.22 18.02 18.29
N GLN A 59 -13.67 17.57 17.12
CA GLN A 59 -13.67 18.35 15.88
C GLN A 59 -14.80 19.39 15.86
N ALA A 60 -16.01 19.04 16.29
CA ALA A 60 -17.13 19.98 16.35
C ALA A 60 -16.85 21.18 17.28
N PHE A 61 -16.11 20.95 18.36
CA PHE A 61 -15.70 22.01 19.28
C PHE A 61 -14.48 22.81 18.83
N ARG A 62 -13.66 22.33 17.88
CA ARG A 62 -12.58 23.14 17.28
C ARG A 62 -13.08 24.33 16.47
N PHE A 63 -14.24 24.20 15.82
CA PHE A 63 -14.80 25.25 14.94
C PHE A 63 -15.82 26.19 15.62
N SER A 64 -16.33 25.85 16.80
CA SER A 64 -17.55 26.51 17.30
C SER A 64 -17.34 27.70 18.25
N ILE A 65 -16.17 27.93 18.86
CA ILE A 65 -16.05 29.04 19.83
C ILE A 65 -14.62 29.62 19.88
N GLU A 66 -14.43 30.81 19.31
CA GLU A 66 -13.33 31.71 19.72
C GLU A 66 -13.54 32.07 21.21
N GLY A 67 -12.69 31.52 22.09
CA GLY A 67 -12.70 31.86 23.52
C GLY A 67 -13.39 30.88 24.47
N ALA A 68 -13.91 29.73 24.02
CA ALA A 68 -14.28 28.67 24.95
C ALA A 68 -13.02 28.02 25.55
N PRO A 69 -13.06 27.59 26.82
CA PRO A 69 -12.03 26.69 27.32
C PRO A 69 -11.97 25.50 26.36
N LYS A 70 -10.76 25.13 25.92
CA LYS A 70 -10.54 23.86 25.22
C LYS A 70 -11.16 22.77 26.10
N PHE A 71 -12.35 22.31 25.77
CA PHE A 71 -12.90 21.10 26.35
C PHE A 71 -12.02 19.98 25.82
N ALA A 72 -10.92 19.73 26.53
CA ALA A 72 -10.00 18.64 26.31
C ALA A 72 -10.77 17.36 26.69
N PHE A 73 -11.61 16.89 25.77
CA PHE A 73 -12.11 15.53 25.82
C PHE A 73 -10.92 14.60 25.57
N GLY A 74 -10.16 14.34 26.63
CA GLY A 74 -9.26 13.20 26.78
C GLY A 74 -8.07 13.14 25.83
N ASP A 75 -7.12 14.07 25.97
CA ASP A 75 -5.70 13.80 25.64
C ASP A 75 -5.01 13.05 26.79
N GLU A 76 -5.76 12.59 27.80
CA GLU A 76 -5.21 11.82 28.91
C GLU A 76 -4.81 10.42 28.43
N GLU A 77 -3.51 10.16 28.44
CA GLU A 77 -2.97 8.85 28.05
C GLU A 77 -3.50 7.74 28.95
N ARG A 78 -4.25 6.82 28.35
CA ARG A 78 -4.80 5.64 29.03
C ARG A 78 -3.97 4.42 28.69
N ARG A 79 -4.02 3.43 29.59
CA ARG A 79 -3.50 2.09 29.30
C ARG A 79 -4.28 1.48 28.15
N ILE A 80 -3.56 0.92 27.18
CA ILE A 80 -4.10 0.14 26.06
C ILE A 80 -3.82 -1.33 26.36
N ASP A 81 -4.87 -2.10 26.64
CA ASP A 81 -4.71 -3.50 27.07
C ASP A 81 -4.23 -4.41 25.93
N ASP A 82 -4.77 -4.21 24.73
CA ASP A 82 -4.39 -4.91 23.51
C ASP A 82 -4.01 -3.92 22.39
N PRO A 83 -2.76 -3.41 22.38
CA PRO A 83 -2.33 -2.45 21.36
C PRO A 83 -2.25 -3.07 19.96
N LEU A 84 -2.03 -4.38 19.84
CA LEU A 84 -1.97 -5.09 18.56
C LEU A 84 -3.36 -5.21 17.94
N GLY A 85 -4.37 -5.58 18.75
CA GLY A 85 -5.77 -5.60 18.31
C GLY A 85 -6.27 -4.21 17.92
N VAL A 86 -5.96 -3.18 18.71
CA VAL A 86 -6.31 -1.79 18.37
C VAL A 86 -5.61 -1.35 17.08
N CYS A 87 -4.32 -1.66 16.91
CA CYS A 87 -3.59 -1.41 15.67
C CYS A 87 -4.28 -2.07 14.47
N PHE A 88 -4.51 -3.38 14.53
CA PHE A 88 -5.02 -4.14 13.40
C PHE A 88 -6.43 -3.68 13.02
N GLU A 89 -7.30 -3.39 13.99
CA GLU A 89 -8.66 -2.93 13.72
C GLU A 89 -8.68 -1.53 13.11
N ASN A 90 -7.91 -0.57 13.64
CA ASN A 90 -7.82 0.77 13.04
C ASN A 90 -7.18 0.73 11.65
N LEU A 91 -6.18 -0.13 11.43
CA LEU A 91 -5.59 -0.34 10.10
C LEU A 91 -6.62 -0.94 9.14
N ARG A 92 -7.33 -1.98 9.54
CA ARG A 92 -8.37 -2.61 8.71
C ARG A 92 -9.48 -1.62 8.35
N GLN A 93 -9.93 -0.81 9.31
CA GLN A 93 -10.88 0.27 9.06
C GLN A 93 -10.28 1.33 8.14
N LEU A 94 -9.03 1.74 8.36
CA LEU A 94 -8.30 2.68 7.50
C LEU A 94 -8.32 2.23 6.03
N LEU A 95 -8.21 0.92 5.79
CA LEU A 95 -8.10 0.34 4.45
C LEU A 95 -9.47 0.03 3.80
N HIS A 96 -10.57 0.16 4.53
CA HIS A 96 -11.92 -0.27 4.12
C HIS A 96 -12.65 0.76 3.24
N ASP A 97 -12.07 1.06 2.08
CA ASP A 97 -12.67 1.80 0.96
C ASP A 97 -13.10 3.26 1.26
N TYR A 98 -12.21 4.09 1.80
CA TYR A 98 -12.47 5.53 1.83
C TYR A 98 -12.43 6.14 0.43
N ARG A 99 -13.44 6.98 0.16
CA ARG A 99 -13.55 7.77 -1.06
C ARG A 99 -13.10 9.20 -0.76
N GLY A 100 -12.09 9.67 -1.48
CA GLY A 100 -11.58 11.04 -1.39
C GLY A 100 -10.06 11.12 -1.51
N GLU A 101 -9.57 12.21 -2.09
CA GLU A 101 -8.12 12.40 -2.28
C GLU A 101 -7.38 12.57 -0.94
N ASN A 102 -7.99 13.18 0.07
CA ASN A 102 -7.35 13.34 1.39
C ASN A 102 -7.18 12.00 2.12
N ALA A 103 -8.19 11.12 2.05
CA ALA A 103 -8.09 9.81 2.65
C ALA A 103 -6.99 8.96 2.00
N LEU A 104 -6.80 9.08 0.68
CA LEU A 104 -5.73 8.37 -0.04
C LEU A 104 -4.34 8.76 0.48
N GLY A 105 -4.06 10.05 0.65
CA GLY A 105 -2.77 10.51 1.18
C GLY A 105 -2.49 9.96 2.58
N ILE A 106 -3.52 9.87 3.44
CA ILE A 106 -3.42 9.28 4.79
C ILE A 106 -3.22 7.77 4.74
N GLU A 107 -4.00 7.06 3.92
CA GLU A 107 -3.87 5.62 3.71
C GLU A 107 -2.45 5.25 3.26
N VAL A 108 -1.91 5.97 2.27
CA VAL A 108 -0.55 5.74 1.75
C VAL A 108 0.50 6.07 2.81
N GLU A 109 0.35 7.16 3.57
CA GLU A 109 1.25 7.49 4.68
C GLU A 109 1.31 6.37 5.71
N MET A 110 0.14 5.87 6.13
CA MET A 110 0.04 4.84 7.17
C MET A 110 0.50 3.47 6.68
N VAL A 111 0.18 3.09 5.44
CA VAL A 111 0.67 1.83 4.84
C VAL A 111 2.18 1.89 4.64
N SER A 112 2.72 3.04 4.20
CA SER A 112 4.16 3.24 4.05
C SER A 112 4.88 3.11 5.39
N TRP A 113 4.32 3.69 6.45
CA TRP A 113 4.84 3.56 7.81
C TRP A 113 4.79 2.11 8.32
N LEU A 114 3.58 1.59 8.50
CA LEU A 114 3.35 0.34 9.22
C LEU A 114 3.78 -0.87 8.41
N GLY A 115 3.76 -0.79 7.07
CA GLY A 115 4.25 -1.86 6.20
C GLY A 115 5.74 -2.11 6.35
N GLY A 116 6.55 -1.09 6.64
CA GLY A 116 7.99 -1.23 6.84
C GLY A 116 8.41 -1.37 8.30
N ASP A 117 7.74 -0.69 9.23
CA ASP A 117 8.25 -0.50 10.59
C ASP A 117 7.45 -1.23 11.67
N CYS A 118 6.21 -1.67 11.40
CA CYS A 118 5.37 -2.27 12.43
C CYS A 118 5.93 -3.63 12.88
N GLU A 119 6.14 -3.83 14.18
CA GLU A 119 6.58 -5.13 14.72
C GLU A 119 5.57 -6.25 14.47
N TYR A 120 4.29 -5.90 14.31
CA TYR A 120 3.21 -6.87 14.16
C TYR A 120 3.07 -7.37 12.72
N ARG A 121 3.45 -8.62 12.49
CA ARG A 121 3.40 -9.25 11.16
C ARG A 121 2.04 -9.19 10.48
N LEU A 122 0.91 -9.27 11.21
CA LEU A 122 -0.42 -9.23 10.57
C LEU A 122 -0.75 -7.83 10.06
N SER A 123 -0.28 -6.79 10.74
CA SER A 123 -0.39 -5.42 10.24
C SER A 123 0.44 -5.22 8.99
N ARG A 124 1.69 -5.74 8.97
CA ARG A 124 2.51 -5.72 7.76
C ARG A 124 1.88 -6.50 6.62
N GLU A 125 1.36 -7.71 6.87
CA GLU A 125 0.64 -8.50 5.87
C GLU A 125 -0.58 -7.74 5.30
N ALA A 126 -1.38 -7.10 6.16
CA ALA A 126 -2.54 -6.30 5.74
C ALA A 126 -2.14 -5.07 4.91
N CYS A 127 -1.06 -4.39 5.29
CA CYS A 127 -0.45 -3.32 4.49
C CYS A 127 -0.03 -3.86 3.11
N ALA A 128 0.64 -5.01 3.07
CA ALA A 128 1.14 -5.62 1.83
C ALA A 128 0.00 -5.91 0.87
N LEU A 129 -1.07 -6.55 1.36
CA LEU A 129 -2.27 -6.87 0.57
C LEU A 129 -2.99 -5.63 0.04
N SER A 130 -2.85 -4.49 0.73
CA SER A 130 -3.51 -3.24 0.34
C SER A 130 -2.75 -2.46 -0.74
N LEU A 131 -1.47 -2.76 -0.95
CA LEU A 131 -0.64 -2.10 -1.95
C LEU A 131 -1.14 -2.29 -3.39
N ALA A 132 -1.82 -3.39 -3.71
CA ALA A 132 -2.43 -3.54 -5.04
C ALA A 132 -3.49 -2.46 -5.30
N LYS A 133 -4.45 -2.33 -4.37
CA LYS A 133 -5.53 -1.34 -4.49
C LYS A 133 -4.99 0.09 -4.44
N LEU A 134 -4.03 0.37 -3.54
CA LEU A 134 -3.43 1.70 -3.45
C LEU A 134 -2.62 2.02 -4.72
N GLY A 135 -1.80 1.07 -5.18
CA GLY A 135 -0.99 1.21 -6.39
C GLY A 135 -1.84 1.44 -7.64
N GLU A 136 -2.99 0.76 -7.79
CA GLU A 136 -3.94 1.03 -8.86
C GLU A 136 -4.47 2.47 -8.82
N ARG A 137 -4.80 2.98 -7.62
CA ARG A 137 -5.32 4.34 -7.43
C ARG A 137 -4.29 5.43 -7.73
N VAL A 138 -3.03 5.21 -7.37
CA VAL A 138 -1.94 6.20 -7.55
C VAL A 138 -1.17 6.00 -8.87
N GLY A 139 -1.35 4.87 -9.56
CA GLY A 139 -0.66 4.57 -10.82
C GLY A 139 0.70 3.87 -10.67
N VAL A 140 0.97 3.20 -9.54
CA VAL A 140 2.16 2.35 -9.37
C VAL A 140 1.96 1.01 -10.07
N ARG A 141 2.95 0.59 -10.86
CA ARG A 141 2.94 -0.71 -11.56
C ARG A 141 4.04 -1.67 -11.12
N ARG A 142 5.11 -1.16 -10.53
CA ARG A 142 6.29 -1.93 -10.11
C ARG A 142 6.85 -1.41 -8.80
N PRO A 143 7.52 -2.25 -8.00
CA PRO A 143 8.29 -1.78 -6.86
C PRO A 143 9.33 -0.75 -7.31
N LEU A 144 9.63 0.19 -6.41
CA LEU A 144 10.72 1.13 -6.55
C LEU A 144 11.83 0.73 -5.59
N SER A 145 13.06 0.95 -6.03
CA SER A 145 14.26 0.88 -5.20
C SER A 145 15.12 2.11 -5.50
N LEU A 146 15.93 2.50 -4.54
CA LEU A 146 17.00 3.47 -4.81
C LEU A 146 18.01 2.81 -5.75
N ALA A 147 18.50 3.59 -6.73
CA ALA A 147 19.55 3.11 -7.60
C ALA A 147 20.82 2.78 -6.79
N GLU A 148 21.54 1.76 -7.21
CA GLU A 148 22.76 1.34 -6.55
C GLU A 148 23.77 2.50 -6.47
N GLY A 149 24.36 2.72 -5.29
CA GLY A 149 25.29 3.81 -5.04
C GLY A 149 24.66 5.20 -4.85
N VAL A 150 23.33 5.32 -4.92
CA VAL A 150 22.65 6.58 -4.59
C VAL A 150 22.33 6.61 -3.10
N GLU A 151 22.99 7.51 -2.38
CA GLU A 151 22.63 7.79 -0.99
C GLU A 151 21.32 8.59 -0.94
N PRO A 152 20.30 8.10 -0.21
CA PRO A 152 19.11 8.89 0.03
C PRO A 152 19.43 10.07 0.92
N GLN A 153 18.54 11.05 0.87
CA GLN A 153 18.68 12.21 1.73
C GLN A 153 18.49 11.88 3.20
N GLY A 154 19.38 12.42 4.04
CA GLY A 154 19.31 12.28 5.49
C GLY A 154 18.14 13.04 6.12
N SER A 155 17.90 12.74 7.40
CA SER A 155 16.80 13.34 8.18
C SER A 155 16.84 14.88 8.20
N ASP A 156 18.02 15.48 8.28
CA ASP A 156 18.18 16.94 8.33
C ASP A 156 17.81 17.61 7.00
N GLU A 157 18.15 16.98 5.88
CA GLU A 157 17.81 17.48 4.56
C GLU A 157 16.30 17.39 4.30
N VAL A 158 15.68 16.28 4.72
CA VAL A 158 14.21 16.12 4.69
C VAL A 158 13.53 17.17 5.56
N ALA A 159 14.04 17.43 6.77
CA ALA A 159 13.50 18.46 7.65
C ALA A 159 13.60 19.87 7.03
N ALA A 160 14.75 20.20 6.44
CA ALA A 160 14.95 21.48 5.75
C ALA A 160 13.97 21.69 4.59
N ARG A 161 13.60 20.62 3.87
CA ARG A 161 12.57 20.66 2.83
C ARG A 161 11.19 20.91 3.38
N ILE A 162 10.81 20.18 4.42
CA ILE A 162 9.52 20.37 5.09
C ILE A 162 9.42 21.82 5.55
N GLU A 163 10.48 22.36 6.16
CA GLU A 163 10.51 23.77 6.57
C GLU A 163 10.40 24.74 5.39
N ALA A 164 11.05 24.46 4.25
CA ALA A 164 10.90 25.29 3.05
C ALA A 164 9.46 25.29 2.53
N ILE A 165 8.79 24.12 2.48
CA ILE A 165 7.39 24.00 2.06
C ILE A 165 6.47 24.72 3.06
N LEU A 166 6.67 24.51 4.37
CA LEU A 166 5.92 25.21 5.43
C LEU A 166 6.04 26.74 5.29
N ARG A 167 7.25 27.26 5.01
CA ARG A 167 7.45 28.69 4.80
C ARG A 167 6.74 29.20 3.54
N ALA A 168 6.82 28.46 2.43
CA ALA A 168 6.18 28.84 1.17
C ALA A 168 4.64 28.81 1.25
N THR A 169 4.08 27.89 2.03
CA THR A 169 2.63 27.73 2.23
C THR A 169 2.04 28.69 3.26
N ARG A 170 2.86 29.37 4.07
CA ARG A 170 2.39 30.27 5.14
C ARG A 170 1.46 31.37 4.63
N GLY A 171 1.73 31.90 3.44
CA GLY A 171 0.86 32.89 2.78
C GLY A 171 -0.57 32.37 2.60
N LEU A 172 -0.74 31.12 2.15
CA LEU A 172 -2.07 30.50 1.99
C LEU A 172 -2.82 30.34 3.31
N VAL A 173 -2.14 30.15 4.43
CA VAL A 173 -2.82 30.03 5.73
C VAL A 173 -3.38 31.39 6.19
N THR A 174 -2.68 32.48 5.88
CA THR A 174 -3.01 33.83 6.38
C THR A 174 -3.85 34.67 5.41
N SER A 175 -3.83 34.33 4.12
CA SER A 175 -4.48 35.08 3.04
C SER A 175 -5.94 34.67 2.82
N GLY A 176 -6.73 35.53 2.16
CA GLY A 176 -8.10 35.22 1.75
C GLY A 176 -8.16 34.07 0.72
N ALA A 177 -9.29 33.35 0.65
CA ALA A 177 -9.44 32.13 -0.17
C ALA A 177 -9.17 32.32 -1.68
N ASP A 178 -9.30 33.56 -2.17
CA ASP A 178 -9.17 33.92 -3.59
C ASP A 178 -7.79 34.50 -3.96
N GLU A 179 -6.82 34.48 -3.04
CA GLU A 179 -5.47 34.97 -3.33
C GLU A 179 -4.68 33.97 -4.21
N PRO A 180 -3.83 34.47 -5.12
CA PRO A 180 -3.05 33.64 -6.04
C PRO A 180 -2.02 32.77 -5.28
N GLU A 181 -1.41 31.82 -6.01
CA GLU A 181 -0.29 31.00 -5.51
C GLU A 181 0.77 31.86 -4.82
N PRO A 182 1.23 31.49 -3.61
CA PRO A 182 2.33 32.17 -2.95
C PRO A 182 3.58 32.15 -3.82
N PRO A 183 4.32 33.27 -3.90
CA PRO A 183 5.55 33.31 -4.66
C PRO A 183 6.53 32.25 -4.17
N GLY A 184 6.92 31.33 -5.06
CA GLY A 184 7.94 30.32 -4.81
C GLY A 184 7.43 28.94 -4.37
N LEU A 185 6.12 28.74 -4.15
CA LEU A 185 5.58 27.42 -3.76
C LEU A 185 5.88 26.35 -4.83
N SER A 186 5.59 26.64 -6.10
CA SER A 186 5.91 25.74 -7.22
C SER A 186 7.39 25.38 -7.29
N ALA A 187 8.29 26.35 -7.10
CA ALA A 187 9.74 26.11 -7.13
C ALA A 187 10.20 25.22 -5.97
N VAL A 188 9.67 25.45 -4.76
CA VAL A 188 9.99 24.64 -3.57
C VAL A 188 9.45 23.22 -3.72
N CYS A 189 8.23 23.04 -4.22
CA CYS A 189 7.66 21.72 -4.48
C CYS A 189 8.45 20.95 -5.55
N ALA A 190 8.83 21.62 -6.64
CA ALA A 190 9.65 21.01 -7.68
C ALA A 190 11.04 20.59 -7.17
N GLU A 191 11.67 21.40 -6.32
CA GLU A 191 12.96 21.03 -5.69
C GLU A 191 12.80 19.88 -4.69
N ALA A 192 11.67 19.81 -3.98
CA ALA A 192 11.37 18.71 -3.07
C ALA A 192 11.22 17.36 -3.80
N ASP A 193 10.67 17.37 -5.02
CA ASP A 193 10.44 16.18 -5.85
C ASP A 193 11.72 15.66 -6.54
N ARG A 194 12.68 16.53 -6.86
CA ARG A 194 13.83 16.16 -7.70
C ARG A 194 14.84 15.23 -7.08
N ARG A 195 14.98 15.21 -5.75
CA ARG A 195 16.09 14.49 -5.12
C ARG A 195 15.66 13.12 -4.58
N PRO A 196 16.58 12.14 -4.57
CA PRO A 196 16.27 10.79 -4.12
C PRO A 196 15.81 10.76 -2.66
N LEU A 197 14.62 10.21 -2.42
CA LEU A 197 14.08 9.98 -1.09
C LEU A 197 14.07 8.47 -0.84
N ASP A 198 14.49 8.07 0.37
CA ASP A 198 14.14 6.74 0.87
C ASP A 198 12.65 6.72 1.28
N ARG A 199 12.18 5.53 1.69
CA ARG A 199 10.79 5.33 2.11
C ARG A 199 10.41 6.29 3.23
N GLU A 200 11.28 6.45 4.22
CA GLU A 200 11.00 7.25 5.41
C GLU A 200 10.98 8.75 5.10
N GLY A 201 11.92 9.24 4.29
CA GLY A 201 11.94 10.61 3.79
C GLY A 201 10.70 10.93 2.98
N ALA A 202 10.35 10.09 2.00
CA ALA A 202 9.14 10.26 1.20
C ALA A 202 7.88 10.30 2.06
N ARG A 203 7.79 9.40 3.05
CA ARG A 203 6.67 9.34 3.99
C ARG A 203 6.56 10.58 4.88
N ARG A 204 7.66 11.11 5.40
CA ARG A 204 7.66 12.34 6.22
C ARG A 204 7.25 13.56 5.41
N LEU A 205 7.75 13.69 4.18
CA LEU A 205 7.29 14.73 3.26
C LEU A 205 5.79 14.58 2.94
N LEU A 206 5.31 13.36 2.68
CA LEU A 206 3.90 13.07 2.44
C LEU A 206 3.04 13.48 3.64
N ALA A 207 3.45 13.11 4.86
CA ALA A 207 2.77 13.48 6.09
C ALA A 207 2.69 15.01 6.27
N ALA A 208 3.77 15.73 5.96
CA ALA A 208 3.78 17.19 6.00
C ALA A 208 2.80 17.79 4.97
N CYS A 209 2.79 17.28 3.73
CA CYS A 209 1.84 17.69 2.70
C CYS A 209 0.39 17.41 3.12
N ASN A 210 0.10 16.25 3.73
CA ASN A 210 -1.23 15.90 4.24
C ASN A 210 -1.72 16.94 5.26
N VAL A 211 -0.90 17.26 6.27
CA VAL A 211 -1.24 18.25 7.31
C VAL A 211 -1.46 19.64 6.72
N LEU A 212 -0.61 20.06 5.77
CA LEU A 212 -0.73 21.36 5.12
C LEU A 212 -2.00 21.46 4.28
N LEU A 213 -2.33 20.44 3.49
CA LEU A 213 -3.54 20.41 2.66
C LEU A 213 -4.82 20.30 3.50
N GLU A 214 -4.77 19.61 4.64
CA GLU A 214 -5.86 19.62 5.63
C GLU A 214 -6.08 21.03 6.20
N THR A 215 -4.99 21.76 6.48
CA THR A 215 -5.04 23.10 7.06
C THR A 215 -5.50 24.16 6.06
N VAL A 216 -4.96 24.12 4.84
CA VAL A 216 -5.18 25.14 3.80
C VAL A 216 -6.47 24.88 3.00
N GLY A 217 -6.87 23.63 2.87
CA GLY A 217 -7.96 23.17 2.01
C GLY A 217 -7.46 22.80 0.62
N ILE A 218 -7.74 21.56 0.19
CA ILE A 218 -7.31 21.01 -1.10
C ILE A 218 -7.93 21.70 -2.31
N GLU A 219 -9.11 22.32 -2.14
CA GLU A 219 -9.84 23.02 -3.20
C GLU A 219 -9.45 24.50 -3.33
N ARG A 220 -8.50 24.97 -2.51
CA ARG A 220 -8.07 26.37 -2.49
C ARG A 220 -7.24 26.70 -3.73
N ALA A 221 -7.51 27.84 -4.35
CA ALA A 221 -6.66 28.37 -5.42
C ALA A 221 -5.20 28.53 -4.96
N GLY A 222 -4.26 28.17 -5.83
CA GLY A 222 -2.81 28.32 -5.58
C GLY A 222 -2.19 27.19 -4.76
N VAL A 223 -2.95 26.14 -4.41
CA VAL A 223 -2.43 24.96 -3.69
C VAL A 223 -2.02 23.81 -4.62
N GLU A 224 -2.24 23.96 -5.94
CA GLU A 224 -2.01 22.95 -6.95
C GLU A 224 -0.59 22.35 -6.90
N PRO A 225 0.50 23.14 -6.74
CA PRO A 225 1.84 22.57 -6.67
C PRO A 225 2.05 21.65 -5.45
N LEU A 226 1.35 21.90 -4.35
CA LEU A 226 1.41 21.05 -3.16
C LEU A 226 0.60 19.77 -3.35
N VAL A 227 -0.56 19.85 -4.02
CA VAL A 227 -1.37 18.68 -4.41
C VAL A 227 -0.58 17.77 -5.36
N ASP A 228 0.09 18.36 -6.35
CA ASP A 228 0.92 17.61 -7.29
C ASP A 228 2.10 16.92 -6.60
N LEU A 229 2.78 17.64 -5.69
CA LEU A 229 3.84 17.05 -4.86
C LEU A 229 3.30 15.88 -4.01
N ARG A 230 2.13 16.05 -3.37
CA ARG A 230 1.49 14.97 -2.59
C ARG A 230 1.24 13.74 -3.45
N LYS A 231 0.62 13.91 -4.63
CA LYS A 231 0.33 12.81 -5.56
C LYS A 231 1.59 12.07 -6.01
N ARG A 232 2.69 12.78 -6.26
CA ARG A 232 3.99 12.15 -6.57
C ARG A 232 4.56 11.39 -5.39
N LEU A 233 4.51 11.96 -4.19
CA LEU A 233 4.95 11.29 -2.97
C LEU A 233 4.12 10.05 -2.65
N GLU A 234 2.82 10.04 -2.97
CA GLU A 234 1.96 8.86 -2.86
C GLU A 234 2.48 7.71 -3.75
N VAL A 235 2.82 7.99 -5.00
CA VAL A 235 3.44 7.03 -5.94
C VAL A 235 4.76 6.51 -5.40
N VAL A 236 5.64 7.41 -4.96
CA VAL A 236 6.97 7.05 -4.43
C VAL A 236 6.83 6.19 -3.17
N CYS A 237 5.96 6.58 -2.23
CA CYS A 237 5.71 5.84 -1.00
C CYS A 237 5.20 4.43 -1.28
N VAL A 238 4.18 4.27 -2.13
CA VAL A 238 3.64 2.94 -2.47
C VAL A 238 4.70 2.08 -3.15
N GLY A 239 5.44 2.63 -4.11
CA GLY A 239 6.49 1.91 -4.83
C GLY A 239 7.65 1.45 -3.94
N LEU A 240 8.19 2.35 -3.11
CA LEU A 240 9.28 2.02 -2.18
C LEU A 240 8.82 1.04 -1.10
N THR A 241 7.59 1.20 -0.59
CA THR A 241 7.02 0.28 0.41
C THR A 241 6.85 -1.11 -0.18
N LEU A 242 6.35 -1.23 -1.42
CA LEU A 242 6.28 -2.51 -2.11
C LEU A 242 7.65 -3.17 -2.24
N GLY A 243 8.70 -2.39 -2.59
CA GLY A 243 10.08 -2.87 -2.65
C GLY A 243 10.56 -3.44 -1.30
N VAL A 244 10.39 -2.67 -0.21
CA VAL A 244 10.77 -3.11 1.15
C VAL A 244 10.04 -4.39 1.55
N MET A 245 8.74 -4.50 1.28
CA MET A 245 7.94 -5.64 1.72
C MET A 245 8.19 -6.93 0.92
N LEU A 246 8.70 -6.81 -0.30
CA LEU A 246 9.22 -7.96 -1.06
C LEU A 246 10.51 -8.54 -0.45
N GLU A 247 11.12 -7.84 0.51
CA GLU A 247 12.32 -8.23 1.24
C GLU A 247 12.04 -8.41 2.74
N ASP A 248 10.76 -8.44 3.15
CA ASP A 248 10.37 -8.61 4.56
C ASP A 248 10.94 -9.93 5.11
N PRO A 249 11.44 -9.96 6.36
CA PRO A 249 11.92 -11.20 6.96
C PRO A 249 10.81 -12.26 7.11
N ASP A 250 9.55 -11.87 7.26
CA ASP A 250 8.42 -12.81 7.36
C ASP A 250 7.92 -13.21 5.94
N PRO A 251 7.95 -14.50 5.60
CA PRO A 251 7.54 -14.97 4.28
C PRO A 251 6.07 -14.72 3.96
N ARG A 252 5.19 -14.58 4.96
CA ARG A 252 3.78 -14.22 4.74
C ARG A 252 3.66 -12.82 4.15
N VAL A 253 4.47 -11.90 4.67
CA VAL A 253 4.49 -10.51 4.20
C VAL A 253 5.06 -10.45 2.79
N ARG A 254 6.17 -11.17 2.50
CA ARG A 254 6.70 -11.28 1.13
C ARG A 254 5.70 -11.87 0.15
N ALA A 255 5.01 -12.94 0.53
CA ALA A 255 3.99 -13.57 -0.31
C ALA A 255 2.81 -12.62 -0.59
N ALA A 256 2.37 -11.86 0.41
CA ALA A 256 1.35 -10.84 0.26
C ALA A 256 1.81 -9.67 -0.63
N ALA A 257 3.06 -9.21 -0.48
CA ALA A 257 3.65 -8.16 -1.32
C ALA A 257 3.78 -8.62 -2.77
N PHE A 258 4.23 -9.86 -3.01
CA PHE A 258 4.25 -10.46 -4.34
C PHE A 258 2.84 -10.54 -4.94
N ARG A 259 1.86 -11.03 -4.18
CA ARG A 259 0.46 -11.05 -4.63
C ARG A 259 -0.03 -9.66 -5.03
N SER A 260 0.35 -8.62 -4.29
CA SER A 260 0.00 -7.26 -4.65
C SER A 260 0.69 -6.80 -5.94
N TRP A 261 1.99 -7.01 -6.06
CA TRP A 261 2.75 -6.65 -7.26
C TRP A 261 2.22 -7.34 -8.51
N ILE A 262 2.02 -8.67 -8.47
CA ILE A 262 1.51 -9.41 -9.63
C ILE A 262 0.08 -9.02 -10.00
N SER A 263 -0.69 -8.49 -9.05
CA SER A 263 -2.04 -7.95 -9.32
C SER A 263 -1.96 -6.61 -10.05
N LEU A 264 -1.04 -5.72 -9.67
CA LEU A 264 -0.80 -4.42 -10.33
C LEU A 264 -0.44 -4.53 -11.81
N THR A 265 0.21 -5.64 -12.18
CA THR A 265 0.66 -5.95 -13.54
C THR A 265 -0.28 -6.92 -14.27
N ALA A 266 -1.42 -7.25 -13.65
CA ALA A 266 -2.40 -8.21 -14.13
C ALA A 266 -1.82 -9.62 -14.42
N GLY A 267 -0.69 -9.99 -13.80
CA GLY A 267 -0.02 -11.26 -14.01
C GLY A 267 1.02 -11.27 -15.12
N ARG A 268 1.35 -10.12 -15.71
CA ARG A 268 2.21 -10.03 -16.90
C ARG A 268 3.68 -9.75 -16.60
N ASP A 269 4.03 -9.55 -15.33
CA ASP A 269 5.40 -9.25 -14.91
C ASP A 269 6.20 -10.55 -14.74
N ALA A 270 7.08 -10.82 -15.70
CA ALA A 270 7.93 -12.00 -15.70
C ALA A 270 8.95 -11.96 -14.55
N ASP A 271 9.64 -10.83 -14.37
CA ASP A 271 10.65 -10.64 -13.32
C ASP A 271 10.05 -10.87 -11.92
N ALA A 272 8.81 -10.41 -11.70
CA ALA A 272 8.07 -10.68 -10.47
C ALA A 272 7.89 -12.19 -10.21
N LEU A 273 7.45 -12.92 -11.23
CA LEU A 273 7.24 -14.36 -11.14
C LEU A 273 8.54 -15.12 -10.96
N GLU A 274 9.61 -14.73 -11.66
CA GLU A 274 10.92 -15.35 -11.51
C GLU A 274 11.48 -15.15 -10.11
N ARG A 275 11.39 -13.92 -9.57
CA ARG A 275 11.81 -13.62 -8.19
C ARG A 275 11.05 -14.46 -7.17
N ALA A 276 9.73 -14.54 -7.28
CA ALA A 276 8.91 -15.30 -6.33
C ALA A 276 9.08 -16.81 -6.47
N TYR A 277 9.35 -17.31 -7.68
CA TYR A 277 9.67 -18.71 -7.92
C TYR A 277 11.03 -19.11 -7.32
N GLY A 278 11.99 -18.18 -7.28
CA GLY A 278 13.29 -18.35 -6.67
C GLY A 278 13.35 -18.09 -5.16
N ASP A 279 12.24 -17.68 -4.52
CA ASP A 279 12.22 -17.42 -3.07
C ASP A 279 12.46 -18.72 -2.28
N PRO A 280 13.32 -18.70 -1.24
CA PRO A 280 13.61 -19.89 -0.45
C PRO A 280 12.40 -20.38 0.36
N ASP A 281 11.40 -19.53 0.62
CA ASP A 281 10.22 -19.91 1.39
C ASP A 281 9.11 -20.49 0.49
N PRO A 282 8.61 -21.70 0.78
CA PRO A 282 7.55 -22.34 0.01
C PRO A 282 6.25 -21.53 -0.11
N MET A 283 5.97 -20.61 0.83
CA MET A 283 4.77 -19.79 0.80
C MET A 283 4.79 -18.75 -0.32
N VAL A 284 5.96 -18.15 -0.58
CA VAL A 284 6.13 -17.19 -1.67
C VAL A 284 6.08 -17.91 -3.02
N LEU A 285 6.79 -19.05 -3.12
CA LEU A 285 6.73 -19.94 -4.27
C LEU A 285 5.29 -20.40 -4.56
N LEU A 286 4.51 -20.74 -3.53
CA LEU A 286 3.10 -21.11 -3.67
C LEU A 286 2.27 -20.01 -4.31
N GLU A 287 2.47 -18.74 -3.95
CA GLU A 287 1.74 -17.65 -4.60
C GLU A 287 2.18 -17.44 -6.06
N ALA A 288 3.45 -17.65 -6.40
CA ALA A 288 3.93 -17.63 -7.78
C ALA A 288 3.24 -18.72 -8.63
N VAL A 289 3.24 -19.95 -8.14
CA VAL A 289 2.59 -21.09 -8.81
C VAL A 289 1.08 -20.89 -8.92
N ARG A 290 0.43 -20.36 -7.88
CA ARG A 290 -1.01 -19.99 -7.93
C ARG A 290 -1.29 -18.89 -8.94
N SER A 291 -0.35 -17.97 -9.16
CA SER A 291 -0.49 -16.97 -10.22
C SER A 291 -0.48 -17.63 -11.60
N LEU A 292 0.48 -18.53 -11.87
CA LEU A 292 0.54 -19.31 -13.11
C LEU A 292 -0.72 -20.16 -13.33
N ALA A 293 -1.23 -20.80 -12.27
CA ALA A 293 -2.47 -21.57 -12.31
C ALA A 293 -3.70 -20.74 -12.67
N ARG A 294 -3.77 -19.48 -12.22
CA ARG A 294 -4.93 -18.61 -12.48
C ARG A 294 -4.83 -17.80 -13.76
N ARG A 295 -3.62 -17.40 -14.15
CA ARG A 295 -3.39 -16.38 -15.18
C ARG A 295 -2.56 -16.87 -16.35
N GLY A 296 -1.91 -18.02 -16.23
CA GLY A 296 -0.96 -18.54 -17.20
C GLY A 296 0.41 -17.90 -17.05
N ALA A 297 1.28 -18.15 -18.03
CA ALA A 297 2.62 -17.60 -18.07
C ALA A 297 2.59 -16.10 -18.40
N PRO A 298 3.55 -15.32 -17.88
CA PRO A 298 3.67 -13.90 -18.21
C PRO A 298 4.08 -13.75 -19.66
N VAL A 299 3.22 -13.11 -20.45
CA VAL A 299 3.42 -12.93 -21.90
C VAL A 299 3.76 -11.46 -22.18
N PRO A 300 4.89 -11.16 -22.84
CA PRO A 300 5.18 -9.81 -23.33
C PRO A 300 4.11 -9.31 -24.30
N GLU A 301 3.77 -8.02 -24.23
CA GLU A 301 2.86 -7.41 -25.21
C GLU A 301 3.48 -7.50 -26.61
N GLY A 302 2.73 -8.04 -27.58
CA GLY A 302 3.20 -8.23 -28.96
C GLY A 302 4.02 -9.49 -29.20
N ALA A 303 4.12 -10.41 -28.24
CA ALA A 303 4.82 -11.68 -28.43
C ALA A 303 4.26 -12.50 -29.60
N THR A 304 5.16 -13.04 -30.40
CA THR A 304 4.88 -14.00 -31.48
C THR A 304 4.46 -15.36 -30.93
N ALA A 305 3.81 -16.19 -31.74
CA ALA A 305 3.44 -17.56 -31.34
C ALA A 305 4.65 -18.40 -30.89
N ALA A 306 5.82 -18.18 -31.49
CA ALA A 306 7.06 -18.87 -31.10
C ALA A 306 7.56 -18.43 -29.72
N GLU A 307 7.52 -17.13 -29.42
CA GLU A 307 7.89 -16.59 -28.11
C GLU A 307 6.91 -17.05 -27.02
N LEU A 308 5.61 -17.05 -27.32
CA LEU A 308 4.58 -17.61 -26.42
C LEU A 308 4.87 -19.07 -26.07
N GLN A 309 5.21 -19.88 -27.08
CA GLN A 309 5.53 -21.28 -26.90
C GLN A 309 6.82 -21.46 -26.08
N SER A 310 7.85 -20.67 -26.36
CA SER A 310 9.12 -20.69 -25.61
C SER A 310 8.93 -20.35 -24.13
N VAL A 311 8.18 -19.28 -23.82
CA VAL A 311 7.86 -18.89 -22.44
C VAL A 311 7.06 -19.99 -21.73
N ARG A 312 6.08 -20.58 -22.43
CA ARG A 312 5.29 -21.69 -21.90
C ARG A 312 6.15 -22.91 -21.60
N ASP A 313 7.03 -23.31 -22.52
CA ASP A 313 7.92 -24.47 -22.32
C ASP A 313 8.88 -24.25 -21.16
N LEU A 314 9.44 -23.03 -21.01
CA LEU A 314 10.28 -22.67 -19.85
C LEU A 314 9.54 -22.87 -18.51
N TRP A 315 8.31 -22.35 -18.41
CA TRP A 315 7.53 -22.50 -17.18
C TRP A 315 7.07 -23.94 -16.94
N MET A 316 6.75 -24.69 -17.99
CA MET A 316 6.44 -26.12 -17.89
C MET A 316 7.63 -26.92 -17.37
N GLU A 317 8.84 -26.66 -17.87
CA GLU A 317 10.06 -27.31 -17.39
C GLU A 317 10.32 -27.01 -15.91
N ARG A 318 10.19 -25.74 -15.50
CA ARG A 318 10.30 -25.32 -14.10
C ARG A 318 9.30 -26.06 -13.21
N LEU A 319 8.02 -26.07 -13.59
CA LEU A 319 6.96 -26.74 -12.83
C LEU A 319 7.18 -28.25 -12.75
N ALA A 320 7.62 -28.91 -13.83
CA ALA A 320 7.92 -30.34 -13.82
C ALA A 320 9.09 -30.67 -12.88
N MET A 321 10.16 -29.86 -12.90
CA MET A 321 11.28 -29.99 -11.95
C MET A 321 10.84 -29.79 -10.50
N LEU A 322 9.93 -28.84 -10.26
CA LEU A 322 9.36 -28.61 -8.94
C LEU A 322 8.52 -29.81 -8.49
N LEU A 323 7.61 -30.29 -9.34
CA LEU A 323 6.73 -31.41 -9.07
C LEU A 323 7.50 -32.67 -8.64
N GLY A 324 8.61 -32.98 -9.32
CA GLY A 324 9.46 -34.13 -8.97
C GLY A 324 10.13 -34.05 -7.59
N ARG A 325 10.07 -32.90 -6.92
CA ARG A 325 10.61 -32.68 -5.56
C ARG A 325 9.52 -32.62 -4.50
N LEU A 326 8.25 -32.52 -4.89
CA LEU A 326 7.13 -32.38 -3.96
C LEU A 326 6.57 -33.76 -3.61
N LEU A 327 6.36 -33.99 -2.32
CA LEU A 327 5.73 -35.21 -1.83
C LEU A 327 4.22 -35.03 -1.66
N ASP A 328 3.79 -33.87 -1.16
CA ASP A 328 2.39 -33.54 -0.90
C ASP A 328 2.17 -32.02 -0.74
N GLY A 329 0.92 -31.66 -0.41
CA GLY A 329 0.57 -30.33 0.08
C GLY A 329 0.03 -29.34 -0.97
N PRO A 330 -0.29 -28.09 -0.55
CA PRO A 330 -0.95 -27.10 -1.39
C PRO A 330 -0.15 -26.70 -2.63
N LEU A 331 1.18 -26.78 -2.55
CA LEU A 331 2.09 -26.45 -3.65
C LEU A 331 2.02 -27.49 -4.78
N LEU A 332 1.89 -28.78 -4.43
CA LEU A 332 1.73 -29.85 -5.41
C LEU A 332 0.44 -29.65 -6.22
N VAL A 333 -0.68 -29.40 -5.53
CA VAL A 333 -1.96 -29.13 -6.19
C VAL A 333 -1.89 -27.89 -7.07
N ALA A 334 -1.29 -26.80 -6.58
CA ALA A 334 -1.11 -25.60 -7.36
C ALA A 334 -0.21 -25.83 -8.60
N CYS A 335 0.81 -26.69 -8.48
CA CYS A 335 1.72 -27.03 -9.57
C CYS A 335 0.97 -27.79 -10.67
N CYS A 336 0.18 -28.81 -10.33
CA CYS A 336 -0.64 -29.53 -11.30
C CYS A 336 -1.67 -28.60 -11.98
N GLN A 337 -2.29 -27.69 -11.24
CA GLN A 337 -3.19 -26.67 -11.81
C GLN A 337 -2.47 -25.71 -12.77
N ALA A 338 -1.26 -25.28 -12.40
CA ALA A 338 -0.44 -24.43 -13.25
C ALA A 338 -0.04 -25.15 -14.54
N MET A 339 0.41 -26.41 -14.45
CA MET A 339 0.73 -27.22 -15.62
C MET A 339 -0.50 -27.41 -16.50
N SER A 340 -1.67 -27.71 -15.92
CA SER A 340 -2.94 -27.86 -16.67
C SER A 340 -3.31 -26.59 -17.43
N ASN A 341 -3.25 -25.44 -16.75
CA ASN A 341 -3.57 -24.15 -17.36
C ASN A 341 -2.58 -23.78 -18.47
N LEU A 342 -1.28 -24.07 -18.28
CA LEU A 342 -0.26 -23.77 -19.26
C LEU A 342 -0.32 -24.70 -20.46
N SER A 343 -0.49 -26.01 -20.25
CA SER A 343 -0.42 -27.00 -21.32
C SER A 343 -1.76 -27.20 -22.05
N GLY A 344 -2.88 -26.94 -21.39
CA GLY A 344 -4.22 -27.33 -21.82
C GLY A 344 -4.55 -28.81 -21.58
N GLU A 345 -3.54 -29.69 -21.57
CA GLU A 345 -3.66 -31.14 -21.33
C GLU A 345 -2.37 -31.72 -20.72
N PRO A 346 -2.47 -32.71 -19.81
CA PRO A 346 -3.67 -33.27 -19.21
C PRO A 346 -4.41 -32.29 -18.30
N ALA A 347 -5.74 -32.40 -18.19
CA ALA A 347 -6.54 -31.61 -17.26
C ALA A 347 -6.67 -32.32 -15.89
N ASP A 348 -5.54 -32.68 -15.30
CA ASP A 348 -5.47 -33.57 -14.14
C ASP A 348 -4.76 -32.90 -12.94
N LEU A 349 -5.14 -33.31 -11.73
CA LEU A 349 -4.54 -32.89 -10.46
C LEU A 349 -3.61 -33.97 -9.87
N HIS A 350 -3.56 -35.15 -10.47
CA HIS A 350 -2.71 -36.26 -10.09
C HIS A 350 -1.26 -36.01 -10.55
N PRO A 351 -0.29 -35.89 -9.62
CA PRO A 351 1.10 -35.59 -9.96
C PRO A 351 1.74 -36.68 -10.83
N GLU A 352 1.38 -37.95 -10.62
CA GLU A 352 1.88 -39.09 -11.39
C GLU A 352 1.58 -38.99 -12.89
N VAL A 353 0.41 -38.42 -13.25
CA VAL A 353 0.01 -38.22 -14.65
C VAL A 353 0.90 -37.17 -15.31
N TRP A 354 1.22 -36.09 -14.58
CA TRP A 354 2.09 -35.01 -15.05
C TRP A 354 3.54 -35.44 -15.22
N VAL A 355 4.05 -36.26 -14.31
CA VAL A 355 5.42 -36.82 -14.42
C VAL A 355 5.54 -37.68 -15.68
N ALA A 356 4.62 -38.63 -15.88
CA ALA A 356 4.62 -39.49 -17.06
C ALA A 356 4.48 -38.70 -18.36
N TRP A 357 3.55 -37.73 -18.41
CA TRP A 357 3.34 -36.88 -19.58
C TRP A 357 4.59 -36.04 -19.92
N TRP A 358 5.28 -35.51 -18.92
CA TRP A 358 6.47 -34.70 -19.13
C TRP A 358 7.65 -35.53 -19.68
N GLU A 359 7.81 -36.76 -19.19
CA GLU A 359 8.83 -37.70 -19.70
C GLU A 359 8.60 -38.01 -21.18
N GLU A 360 7.38 -38.38 -21.57
CA GLU A 360 7.01 -38.66 -22.96
C GLU A 360 7.25 -37.46 -23.90
N ARG A 361 6.91 -36.25 -23.42
CA ARG A 361 7.15 -35.00 -24.17
C ARG A 361 8.64 -34.75 -24.38
N ARG A 362 9.49 -34.95 -23.36
CA ARG A 362 10.95 -34.77 -23.47
C ARG A 362 11.59 -35.76 -24.44
N GLU A 363 11.14 -37.02 -24.41
CA GLU A 363 11.60 -38.04 -25.35
C GLU A 363 11.25 -37.68 -26.79
N SER A 364 10.04 -37.16 -27.02
CA SER A 364 9.56 -36.74 -28.34
C SER A 364 10.29 -35.50 -28.89
N GLN A 365 10.84 -34.65 -28.02
CA GLN A 365 11.58 -33.45 -28.40
C GLN A 365 13.09 -33.69 -28.62
N THR A 366 13.63 -34.83 -28.21
CA THR A 366 15.04 -35.17 -28.41
C THR A 366 15.24 -35.72 -29.82
N PRO A 367 15.95 -35.03 -30.74
CA PRO A 367 16.13 -35.50 -32.11
C PRO A 367 16.87 -36.84 -32.14
N ALA A 368 16.39 -37.76 -32.99
CA ALA A 368 16.82 -39.16 -33.06
C ALA A 368 18.33 -39.38 -33.36
N ASP A 369 19.06 -38.34 -33.77
CA ASP A 369 20.47 -38.39 -34.21
C ASP A 369 21.52 -38.33 -33.08
N THR A 370 21.14 -38.50 -31.81
CA THR A 370 22.08 -38.51 -30.66
C THR A 370 22.02 -39.78 -29.82
N ARG A 371 21.43 -40.87 -30.32
CA ARG A 371 21.58 -42.20 -29.71
C ARG A 371 22.78 -42.90 -30.37
N PRO A 372 23.86 -43.22 -29.61
CA PRO A 372 25.03 -43.91 -30.14
C PRO A 372 24.74 -45.34 -30.61
#